data_AF-A0A5J4L9A3-F1
#
_entry.id   AF-A0A5J4L9A3-F1
#
_cell.length_a   1.000
_cell.length_b   1.000
_cell.length_c   1.000
_cell.angle_alpha   90.00
_cell.angle_beta   90.00
_cell.angle_gamma   90.00
#
_symmetry.space_group_name_H-M   'P 1'
#
loop_
_entity.id
_entity.type
_entity.pdbx_description
1 polymer ?
#
loop_
_entity_poly.entity_id
_entity_poly.type
_entity_poly.pdbx_seq_one_letter_code
_entity_poly.pdbx_strand_id
1 'polypeptide(L)'
;MDKPPSPFEQLADLAAGDATLDQAVALTAALAAIPDLQKWLREQRQRVVRTVHERDGISYTDMAPTLGVKPERVSGIARGHSRTPRKKSSDQ
;
A
#
# COMPACT_ATOMS: atom_id res chain seq x y z
N MET A 1 -21.63 5.69 1.10
CA MET A 1 -20.49 4.79 1.38
C MET A 1 -20.31 4.94 2.88
N ASP A 2 -20.87 4.00 3.64
CA ASP A 2 -21.16 4.24 5.06
C ASP A 2 -20.08 3.66 5.99
N LYS A 3 -19.04 3.03 5.39
CA LYS A 3 -17.92 2.41 6.09
C LYS A 3 -16.66 2.43 5.21
N PRO A 4 -15.45 2.60 5.78
CA PRO A 4 -14.19 2.41 5.05
C PRO A 4 -14.07 0.99 4.47
N PRO A 5 -13.40 0.81 3.32
CA PRO A 5 -13.19 -0.50 2.74
C PRO A 5 -12.20 -1.33 3.56
N SER A 6 -12.36 -2.66 3.58
CA SER A 6 -11.32 -3.58 4.06
C SER A 6 -9.98 -3.32 3.36
N PRO A 7 -8.83 -3.30 4.07
CA PRO A 7 -8.62 -3.67 5.48
C PRO A 7 -8.78 -2.52 6.49
N PHE A 8 -9.28 -1.35 6.07
CA PHE A 8 -9.29 -0.12 6.86
C PHE A 8 -10.57 0.11 7.66
N GLU A 9 -11.38 -0.93 7.86
CA GLU A 9 -12.68 -0.84 8.52
C GLU A 9 -12.61 -0.23 9.92
N GLN A 10 -11.50 -0.43 10.64
CA GLN A 10 -11.26 0.13 11.97
C GLN A 10 -11.13 1.67 11.96
N LEU A 11 -10.91 2.30 10.79
CA LEU A 11 -10.91 3.75 10.67
C LEU A 11 -12.33 4.35 10.73
N ALA A 12 -13.39 3.53 10.75
CA ALA A 12 -14.76 4.00 10.87
C ALA A 12 -14.96 4.86 12.13
N ASP A 13 -14.24 4.53 13.20
CA ASP A 13 -14.31 5.25 14.48
C ASP A 13 -13.86 6.71 14.36
N LEU A 14 -12.97 7.02 13.41
CA LEU A 14 -12.54 8.41 13.14
C LEU A 14 -13.65 9.28 12.54
N ALA A 15 -14.67 8.65 11.93
CA ALA A 15 -15.80 9.32 11.29
C ALA A 15 -17.12 9.13 12.07
N ALA A 16 -17.09 8.43 13.21
CA ALA A 16 -18.26 8.18 14.04
C ALA A 16 -18.58 9.39 14.94
N GLY A 17 -19.86 9.54 15.31
CA GLY A 17 -20.33 10.60 16.20
C GLY A 17 -20.63 11.93 15.49
N ASP A 18 -20.87 12.97 16.29
CA ASP A 18 -21.20 14.31 15.79
C ASP A 18 -19.97 15.00 15.19
N ALA A 19 -20.20 15.84 14.18
CA ALA A 19 -19.14 16.59 13.52
C ALA A 19 -18.55 17.63 14.48
N THR A 20 -17.26 17.45 14.82
CA THR A 20 -16.50 18.37 15.68
C THR A 20 -15.20 18.82 15.02
N LEU A 21 -14.62 19.92 15.52
CA LEU A 21 -13.31 20.38 15.05
C LEU A 21 -12.22 19.34 15.33
N ASP A 22 -12.28 18.66 16.48
CA ASP A 22 -11.33 17.62 16.85
C ASP A 22 -11.39 16.43 15.88
N GLN A 23 -12.59 16.05 15.42
CA GLN A 23 -12.77 15.04 14.39
C GLN A 23 -12.10 15.46 13.06
N ALA A 24 -12.26 16.72 12.65
CA ALA A 24 -11.60 17.25 11.46
C ALA A 24 -10.07 17.25 11.58
N VAL A 25 -9.52 17.58 12.75
CA VAL A 25 -8.07 17.50 13.04
C VAL A 25 -7.57 16.06 12.93
N ALA A 26 -8.27 15.10 13.54
CA ALA A 26 -7.91 13.69 13.50
C ALA A 26 -7.92 13.13 12.07
N LEU A 27 -8.96 13.43 11.29
CA LEU A 27 -9.05 13.02 9.88
C LEU A 27 -7.93 13.65 9.03
N THR A 28 -7.59 14.91 9.27
CA THR A 28 -6.49 15.59 8.57
C THR A 28 -5.15 14.93 8.85
N ALA A 29 -4.86 14.60 10.12
CA ALA A 29 -3.66 13.90 10.52
C ALA A 29 -3.58 12.49 9.89
N ALA A 30 -4.71 11.77 9.86
CA ALA A 30 -4.79 10.45 9.22
C ALA A 30 -4.48 10.53 7.72
N LEU A 31 -5.06 11.50 7.00
CA LEU A 31 -4.79 11.73 5.58
C LEU A 31 -3.31 12.04 5.31
N ALA A 32 -2.70 12.86 6.16
CA ALA A 32 -1.28 13.22 6.05
C ALA A 32 -0.34 12.02 6.23
N ALA A 33 -0.74 11.01 7.00
CA ALA A 33 0.04 9.79 7.23
C ALA A 33 -0.06 8.74 6.10
N ILE A 34 -1.03 8.89 5.17
CA ILE A 34 -1.25 7.91 4.09
C ILE A 34 -0.02 7.69 3.20
N PRO A 35 0.73 8.71 2.75
CA PRO A 35 1.91 8.51 1.92
C PRO A 35 2.97 7.63 2.59
N ASP A 36 3.21 7.82 3.89
CA ASP A 36 4.18 7.03 4.66
C ASP A 36 3.68 5.60 4.85
N LEU A 37 2.40 5.41 5.17
CA LEU A 37 1.77 4.10 5.22
C LEU A 37 1.88 3.36 3.87
N GLN A 38 1.63 4.05 2.76
CA GLN A 38 1.77 3.47 1.42
C GLN A 38 3.21 3.07 1.13
N LYS A 39 4.19 3.89 1.51
CA LYS A 39 5.61 3.57 1.35
C LYS A 39 5.96 2.32 2.15
N TRP A 40 5.61 2.28 3.44
CA TRP A 40 5.87 1.16 4.31
C TRP A 40 5.21 -0.13 3.80
N LEU A 41 3.94 -0.10 3.39
CA LEU A 41 3.23 -1.25 2.81
C LEU A 41 3.91 -1.78 1.55
N ARG A 42 4.45 -0.90 0.69
CA ARG A 42 5.19 -1.32 -0.52
C ARG A 42 6.48 -2.05 -0.16
N GLU A 43 7.22 -1.54 0.81
CA GLU A 43 8.46 -2.15 1.32
C GLU A 43 8.18 -3.52 1.96
N GLN A 44 7.16 -3.60 2.82
CA GLN A 44 6.75 -4.88 3.42
C GLN A 44 6.32 -5.88 2.36
N ARG A 45 5.51 -5.46 1.38
CA ARG A 45 5.08 -6.33 0.29
C ARG A 45 6.27 -6.86 -0.51
N GLN A 46 7.24 -6.00 -0.84
CA GLN A 46 8.47 -6.43 -1.52
C GLN A 46 9.21 -7.49 -0.71
N ARG A 47 9.42 -7.23 0.59
CA ARG A 47 10.08 -8.17 1.50
C ARG A 47 9.38 -9.52 1.52
N VAL A 48 8.06 -9.54 1.71
CA VAL A 48 7.26 -10.77 1.79
C VAL A 48 7.32 -11.56 0.49
N VAL A 49 7.10 -10.91 -0.66
CA VAL A 49 7.16 -11.58 -1.97
C VAL A 49 8.54 -12.22 -2.20
N ARG A 50 9.61 -11.49 -1.87
CA ARG A 50 10.98 -12.01 -2.00
C ARG A 50 11.22 -13.19 -1.07
N THR A 51 10.84 -13.08 0.20
CA THR A 51 11.02 -14.16 1.18
C THR A 51 10.26 -15.42 0.78
N VAL A 52 9.01 -15.31 0.32
CA VAL A 52 8.24 -16.48 -0.11
C VAL A 52 8.91 -17.15 -1.31
N HIS A 53 9.45 -16.37 -2.26
CA HIS A 53 10.16 -16.92 -3.41
C HIS A 53 11.45 -17.64 -3.00
N GLU A 54 12.27 -17.00 -2.17
CA GLU A 54 13.58 -17.51 -1.75
C GLU A 54 13.48 -18.70 -0.78
N ARG A 55 12.54 -18.64 0.18
CA ARG A 55 12.37 -19.64 1.24
C ARG A 55 11.54 -20.83 0.78
N ASP A 56 10.41 -20.56 0.12
CA ASP A 56 9.41 -21.59 -0.20
C ASP A 56 9.54 -22.10 -1.64
N GLY A 57 10.42 -21.50 -2.45
CA GLY A 57 10.65 -21.88 -3.85
C GLY A 57 9.48 -21.57 -4.79
N ILE A 58 8.45 -20.87 -4.32
CA ILE A 58 7.26 -20.55 -5.12
C ILE A 58 7.65 -19.59 -6.25
N SER A 59 7.27 -19.90 -7.49
CA SER A 59 7.58 -19.04 -8.63
C SER A 59 6.71 -17.77 -8.64
N TYR A 60 7.20 -16.70 -9.27
CA TYR A 60 6.39 -15.48 -9.43
C TYR A 60 5.11 -15.71 -10.26
N THR A 61 5.11 -16.70 -11.15
CA THR A 61 3.94 -17.10 -11.93
C THR A 61 2.89 -17.73 -11.03
N ASP A 62 3.30 -18.54 -10.05
CA ASP A 62 2.38 -19.21 -9.13
C ASP A 62 1.83 -18.24 -8.07
N MET A 63 2.57 -17.20 -7.69
CA MET A 63 2.09 -16.16 -6.77
C MET A 63 1.05 -15.22 -7.40
N ALA A 64 1.13 -15.01 -8.71
CA ALA A 64 0.37 -13.97 -9.41
C ALA A 64 -1.15 -14.06 -9.25
N PRO A 65 -1.80 -15.24 -9.43
CA PRO A 65 -3.24 -15.40 -9.22
C PRO A 65 -3.67 -15.03 -7.80
N THR A 66 -2.95 -15.49 -6.78
CA THR A 66 -3.25 -15.23 -5.36
C THR A 66 -3.14 -13.75 -5.02
N LEU A 67 -2.18 -13.04 -5.62
CA LEU A 67 -1.98 -11.61 -5.40
C LEU A 67 -2.88 -10.74 -6.29
N GLY A 68 -3.66 -11.33 -7.20
CA GLY A 68 -4.52 -10.61 -8.13
C GLY A 68 -3.76 -9.70 -9.11
N VAL A 69 -2.53 -10.06 -9.49
CA VAL A 69 -1.69 -9.29 -10.42
C VAL A 69 -1.03 -10.20 -11.45
N LYS A 70 -0.45 -9.63 -12.50
CA LYS A 70 0.31 -10.41 -13.51
C LYS A 70 1.69 -10.86 -12.99
N PRO A 71 2.27 -11.96 -13.48
CA PRO A 71 3.59 -12.44 -13.06
C PRO A 71 4.71 -11.39 -13.18
N GLU A 72 4.70 -10.57 -14.23
CA GLU A 72 5.68 -9.50 -14.43
C GLU A 72 5.59 -8.47 -13.30
N ARG A 73 4.38 -8.26 -12.76
CA ARG A 73 4.18 -7.35 -11.64
C ARG A 73 4.74 -7.93 -10.34
N VAL A 74 4.58 -9.22 -10.09
CA VAL A 74 5.18 -9.90 -8.92
C VAL A 74 6.71 -9.77 -8.99
N SER A 75 7.29 -10.04 -10.16
CA SER A 75 8.72 -9.88 -10.39
C SER A 75 9.19 -8.42 -10.19
N GLY A 76 8.41 -7.44 -10.66
CA GLY A 76 8.66 -6.03 -10.42
C GLY A 76 8.58 -5.62 -8.95
N ILE A 77 7.66 -6.23 -8.18
CA ILE A 77 7.54 -6.02 -6.73
C ILE A 77 8.78 -6.55 -6.02
N ALA A 78 9.22 -7.78 -6.32
CA ALA A 78 10.41 -8.38 -5.72
C ALA A 78 11.68 -7.52 -5.93
N ARG A 79 11.83 -6.96 -7.13
CA ARG A 79 12.93 -6.05 -7.50
C ARG A 79 12.80 -4.62 -6.94
N GLY A 80 11.69 -4.27 -6.31
CA GLY A 80 11.46 -2.93 -5.75
C GLY A 80 11.15 -1.85 -6.79
N HIS A 81 10.69 -2.23 -7.99
CA HIS A 81 10.27 -1.25 -9.00
C HIS A 81 8.97 -0.55 -8.55
N SER A 82 9.14 0.65 -7.97
CA SER A 82 8.05 1.59 -7.75
C SER A 82 7.62 2.20 -9.08
N ARG A 83 6.30 2.33 -9.29
CA ARG A 83 5.73 3.06 -10.43
C ARG A 83 5.76 4.57 -10.24
N THR A 84 6.41 5.11 -9.20
CA THR A 84 6.58 6.55 -9.07
C THR A 84 7.31 7.03 -10.33
N PRO A 85 6.68 7.87 -11.17
CA PRO A 85 7.37 8.47 -12.29
C PRO A 85 8.57 9.18 -11.70
N ARG A 86 9.78 8.78 -12.10
CA ARG A 86 10.99 9.52 -11.77
C ARG A 86 10.76 10.89 -12.41
N LYS A 87 10.42 11.90 -11.60
CA LYS A 87 10.24 13.28 -12.07
C LYS A 87 11.53 13.57 -12.83
N LYS A 88 11.46 13.71 -14.16
CA LYS A 88 12.63 14.13 -14.94
C LYS A 88 13.05 15.43 -14.28
N SER A 89 14.22 15.43 -13.64
CA SER A 89 14.92 16.66 -13.30
C SER A 89 15.10 17.37 -14.64
N SER A 90 14.24 18.35 -14.89
CA SER A 90 14.51 19.39 -15.87
C SER A 90 15.69 20.15 -15.29
N ASP A 91 16.90 19.80 -15.75
CA ASP A 91 18.01 20.74 -15.74
C ASP A 91 17.54 22.02 -16.43
N GLN A 92 17.58 23.12 -15.68
CA GLN A 92 17.62 24.49 -16.20
C GLN A 92 18.99 25.04 -15.81
#